data_AF-A0A356BAP0-F1
#
_entry.id   AF-A0A356BAP0-F1
#
_cell.length_a   1.000
_cell.length_b   1.000
_cell.length_c   1.000
_cell.angle_alpha   90.00
_cell.angle_beta   90.00
_cell.angle_gamma   90.00
#
_symmetry.space_group_name_H-M   'P 1'
#
loop_
_entity.id
_entity.type
_entity.pdbx_description
1 polymer ?
#
loop_
_entity_poly.entity_id
_entity_poly.type
_entity_poly.pdbx_seq_one_letter_code
_entity_poly.pdbx_strand_id
1 'polypeptide(L)'
;PAVAATTGFVEADGYIALDAASAKVGGSSAHARWQRLEGFGHSAAAMVALTERDYQPEETNIRQAPYLEYPLYFHSTGQVMLHSKIAPTLQLLPGRKLRFAVALDDAQPVIVDTLPDSSEHAWQQAVLDGSRTLKTPLHIKHSGAHRLRIYLLDPAVVLHKLLLDTGGLQPSYLGPLQSPYLTNGTASTHGAQ
;
A
#
# COMPACT_ATOMS: atom_id res chain seq x y z
N PRO A 1 -12.12 29.34 -11.91
CA PRO A 1 -12.54 27.92 -11.81
C PRO A 1 -11.31 27.00 -11.91
N ALA A 2 -10.85 26.45 -10.78
CA ALA A 2 -9.74 25.51 -10.79
C ALA A 2 -10.22 24.16 -11.35
N VAL A 3 -9.65 23.72 -12.46
CA VAL A 3 -9.87 22.38 -13.00
C VAL A 3 -9.26 21.40 -11.99
N ALA A 4 -10.12 20.69 -11.26
CA ALA A 4 -9.68 19.65 -10.33
C ALA A 4 -8.90 18.59 -11.10
N ALA A 5 -7.77 18.13 -10.58
CA ALA A 5 -7.03 17.04 -11.19
C ALA A 5 -7.88 15.75 -11.12
N THR A 6 -8.45 15.36 -12.24
CA THR A 6 -9.35 14.20 -12.44
C THR A 6 -8.60 12.87 -12.58
N THR A 7 -7.36 12.77 -12.10
CA THR A 7 -6.52 11.58 -12.34
C THR A 7 -6.19 10.81 -11.07
N GLY A 8 -6.46 9.52 -11.05
CA GLY A 8 -6.16 8.62 -9.93
C GLY A 8 -7.16 7.48 -9.79
N PHE A 9 -6.89 6.59 -8.83
CA PHE A 9 -7.84 5.54 -8.45
C PHE A 9 -9.01 6.14 -7.69
N VAL A 10 -10.22 5.82 -8.09
CA VAL A 10 -11.43 6.50 -7.61
C VAL A 10 -12.14 5.69 -6.54
N GLU A 11 -12.63 6.40 -5.53
CA GLU A 11 -13.57 5.87 -4.55
C GLU A 11 -14.89 5.47 -5.22
N ALA A 12 -15.25 4.20 -5.06
CA ALA A 12 -16.54 3.67 -5.49
C ALA A 12 -16.99 2.60 -4.49
N ASP A 13 -18.31 2.46 -4.31
CA ASP A 13 -18.91 1.45 -3.43
C ASP A 13 -18.36 1.45 -1.98
N GLY A 14 -17.88 2.61 -1.51
CA GLY A 14 -17.32 2.79 -0.17
C GLY A 14 -15.92 2.22 0.03
N TYR A 15 -15.12 2.08 -1.03
CA TYR A 15 -13.70 1.75 -0.93
C TYR A 15 -12.86 2.24 -2.13
N ILE A 16 -11.54 2.17 -2.00
CA ILE A 16 -10.58 2.17 -3.12
C ILE A 16 -9.70 0.93 -3.00
N ALA A 17 -9.63 0.12 -4.05
CA ALA A 17 -8.80 -1.07 -4.11
C ALA A 17 -7.62 -0.86 -5.06
N LEU A 18 -6.42 -1.19 -4.62
CA LEU A 18 -5.18 -0.97 -5.37
C LEU A 18 -4.38 -2.27 -5.40
N ASP A 19 -4.00 -2.70 -6.59
CA ASP A 19 -2.91 -3.68 -6.70
C ASP A 19 -1.60 -2.94 -6.41
N ALA A 20 -0.75 -3.51 -5.56
CA ALA A 20 0.47 -2.83 -5.13
C ALA A 20 1.39 -2.49 -6.30
N ALA A 21 1.36 -3.31 -7.35
CA ALA A 21 2.20 -3.16 -8.52
C ALA A 21 1.71 -2.11 -9.53
N SER A 22 0.60 -1.42 -9.25
CA SER A 22 0.10 -0.28 -10.02
C SER A 22 0.67 1.07 -9.55
N ALA A 23 1.58 1.05 -8.57
CA ALA A 23 2.19 2.26 -8.05
C ALA A 23 3.20 2.87 -9.02
N LYS A 24 3.38 4.19 -8.91
CA LYS A 24 4.60 4.84 -9.38
C LYS A 24 5.70 4.65 -8.33
N VAL A 25 6.83 4.05 -8.73
CA VAL A 25 8.01 3.93 -7.86
C VAL A 25 8.79 5.25 -7.87
N GLY A 26 9.21 5.72 -6.69
CA GLY A 26 10.00 6.92 -6.52
C GLY A 26 11.12 6.76 -5.48
N GLY A 27 12.14 7.61 -5.56
CA GLY A 27 13.23 7.65 -4.58
C GLY A 27 14.17 6.43 -4.58
N SER A 28 14.11 5.56 -5.60
CA SER A 28 15.00 4.41 -5.71
C SER A 28 16.47 4.82 -5.76
N SER A 29 17.32 4.03 -5.11
CA SER A 29 18.77 4.15 -5.15
C SER A 29 19.42 2.77 -5.38
N ALA A 30 20.76 2.73 -5.44
CA ALA A 30 21.50 1.47 -5.42
C ALA A 30 21.29 0.71 -4.09
N HIS A 31 21.15 1.44 -2.98
CA HIS A 31 21.07 0.89 -1.63
C HIS A 31 19.68 0.39 -1.23
N ALA A 32 18.62 0.97 -1.79
CA ALA A 32 17.24 0.58 -1.50
C ALA A 32 16.29 0.94 -2.64
N ARG A 33 15.35 0.03 -2.95
CA ARG A 33 14.31 0.22 -3.97
C ARG A 33 13.11 -0.69 -3.74
N TRP A 34 11.95 -0.26 -4.22
CA TRP A 34 10.85 -1.16 -4.48
C TRP A 34 11.03 -1.81 -5.86
N GLN A 35 10.78 -3.12 -5.94
CA GLN A 35 10.85 -3.86 -7.19
C GLN A 35 9.55 -4.63 -7.41
N ARG A 36 9.08 -4.67 -8.65
CA ARG A 36 7.93 -5.48 -9.05
C ARG A 36 8.31 -6.95 -9.08
N LEU A 37 7.43 -7.80 -8.55
CA LEU A 37 7.54 -9.25 -8.52
C LEU A 37 6.30 -9.86 -9.19
N GLU A 38 6.46 -10.35 -10.42
CA GLU A 38 5.37 -10.94 -11.20
C GLU A 38 4.89 -12.26 -10.58
N GLY A 39 3.59 -12.55 -10.72
CA GLY A 39 2.99 -13.83 -10.33
C GLY A 39 3.00 -14.13 -8.84
N PHE A 40 3.13 -13.10 -7.99
CA PHE A 40 3.20 -13.28 -6.55
C PHE A 40 1.82 -13.43 -5.90
N GLY A 41 1.66 -14.51 -5.12
CA GLY A 41 0.48 -14.74 -4.29
C GLY A 41 -0.81 -14.86 -5.12
N HIS A 42 -1.87 -14.19 -4.66
CA HIS A 42 -3.18 -14.17 -5.32
C HIS A 42 -3.42 -12.93 -6.20
N SER A 43 -2.34 -12.26 -6.61
CA SER A 43 -2.38 -11.03 -7.43
C SER A 43 -1.52 -11.21 -8.68
N ALA A 44 -1.75 -10.40 -9.71
CA ALA A 44 -0.92 -10.43 -10.92
C ALA A 44 0.56 -10.11 -10.61
N ALA A 45 0.81 -9.22 -9.64
CA ALA A 45 2.15 -8.90 -9.16
C ALA A 45 2.12 -8.26 -7.77
N ALA A 46 3.26 -8.32 -7.09
CA ALA A 46 3.52 -7.62 -5.83
C ALA A 46 4.67 -6.61 -5.99
N MET A 47 4.88 -5.80 -4.96
CA MET A 47 6.06 -4.95 -4.80
C MET A 47 6.88 -5.44 -3.61
N VAL A 48 8.15 -5.75 -3.85
CA VAL A 48 9.11 -6.19 -2.83
C VAL A 48 10.10 -5.08 -2.49
N ALA A 49 10.30 -4.86 -1.20
CA ALA A 49 11.33 -3.98 -0.67
C ALA A 49 12.70 -4.66 -0.73
N LEU A 50 13.60 -4.14 -1.55
CA LEU A 50 14.98 -4.61 -1.67
C LEU A 50 15.93 -3.57 -1.10
N THR A 51 16.89 -4.03 -0.29
CA THR A 51 17.89 -3.17 0.35
C THR A 51 19.25 -3.84 0.40
N GLU A 52 20.29 -3.04 0.57
CA GLU A 52 21.56 -3.51 1.13
C GLU A 52 21.38 -3.94 2.60
N ARG A 53 22.32 -4.74 3.11
CA ARG A 53 22.19 -5.40 4.41
C ARG A 53 22.11 -4.40 5.58
N ASP A 54 22.86 -3.32 5.50
CA ASP A 54 23.02 -2.28 6.51
C ASP A 54 22.09 -1.07 6.28
N TYR A 55 21.24 -1.09 5.25
CA TYR A 55 20.25 -0.04 5.03
C TYR A 55 19.32 0.08 6.25
N GLN A 56 19.35 1.23 6.91
CA GLN A 56 18.49 1.60 8.03
C GLN A 56 18.18 3.10 7.96
N PRO A 57 17.00 3.49 7.44
CA PRO A 57 16.64 4.90 7.36
C PRO A 57 16.27 5.44 8.74
N GLU A 58 16.65 6.68 9.02
CA GLU A 58 16.22 7.38 10.24
C GLU A 58 14.72 7.67 10.21
N GLU A 59 14.04 7.46 11.33
CA GLU A 59 12.59 7.70 11.43
C GLU A 59 12.21 9.18 11.24
N THR A 60 13.13 10.09 11.57
CA THR A 60 13.01 11.53 11.32
C THR A 60 13.03 11.88 9.84
N ASN A 61 13.51 10.99 8.97
CA ASN A 61 13.80 11.27 7.57
C ASN A 61 13.14 10.29 6.59
N ILE A 62 12.06 9.61 7.03
CA ILE A 62 11.31 8.62 6.25
C ILE A 62 10.92 9.11 4.85
N ARG A 63 10.63 10.41 4.69
CA ARG A 63 10.22 10.97 3.40
C ARG A 63 11.32 10.93 2.33
N GLN A 64 12.58 10.71 2.70
CA GLN A 64 13.69 10.51 1.76
C GLN A 64 13.86 9.04 1.33
N ALA A 65 13.18 8.10 2.01
CA ALA A 65 13.24 6.69 1.66
C ALA A 65 12.54 6.40 0.31
N PRO A 66 12.93 5.34 -0.41
CA PRO A 66 12.21 4.89 -1.59
C PRO A 66 10.74 4.60 -1.28
N TYR A 67 9.85 4.91 -2.22
CA TYR A 67 8.41 4.79 -1.98
C TYR A 67 7.63 4.29 -3.20
N LEU A 68 6.47 3.72 -2.91
CA LEU A 68 5.37 3.48 -3.85
C LEU A 68 4.37 4.62 -3.72
N GLU A 69 3.93 5.19 -4.82
CA GLU A 69 2.95 6.27 -4.84
C GLU A 69 1.73 5.92 -5.66
N TYR A 70 0.57 6.21 -5.09
CA TYR A 70 -0.74 6.02 -5.71
C TYR A 70 -1.50 7.34 -5.71
N PRO A 71 -1.84 7.90 -6.88
CA PRO A 71 -2.79 9.00 -6.96
C PRO A 71 -4.19 8.46 -6.71
N LEU A 72 -4.93 9.13 -5.82
CA LEU A 72 -6.26 8.73 -5.37
C LEU A 72 -7.24 9.88 -5.60
N TYR A 73 -8.51 9.55 -5.77
CA TYR A 73 -9.60 10.51 -5.80
C TYR A 73 -10.71 10.08 -4.84
N PHE A 74 -10.95 10.88 -3.80
CA PHE A 74 -12.00 10.65 -2.81
C PHE A 74 -13.20 11.57 -3.07
N HIS A 75 -14.40 11.02 -2.95
CA HIS A 75 -15.65 11.77 -2.86
C HIS A 75 -16.01 12.08 -1.41
N SER A 76 -15.70 11.16 -0.51
CA SER A 76 -15.96 11.29 0.92
C SER A 76 -14.81 11.95 1.67
N THR A 77 -15.11 12.41 2.88
CA THR A 77 -14.13 12.93 3.85
C THR A 77 -14.30 12.19 5.16
N GLY A 78 -13.27 12.19 6.00
CA GLY A 78 -13.32 11.60 7.34
C GLY A 78 -12.32 10.46 7.52
N GLN A 79 -12.58 9.61 8.50
CA GLN A 79 -11.70 8.50 8.82
C GLN A 79 -11.86 7.38 7.80
N VAL A 80 -10.73 6.86 7.31
CA VAL A 80 -10.68 5.70 6.43
C VAL A 80 -9.71 4.68 7.00
N MET A 81 -9.93 3.40 6.75
CA MET A 81 -9.03 2.34 7.19
C MET A 81 -8.23 1.82 6.00
N LEU A 82 -6.91 1.95 6.05
CA LEU A 82 -6.03 1.29 5.08
C LEU A 82 -5.74 -0.14 5.53
N HIS A 83 -6.14 -1.11 4.72
CA HIS A 83 -5.79 -2.51 4.85
C HIS A 83 -4.64 -2.81 3.89
N SER A 84 -3.45 -3.03 4.44
CA SER A 84 -2.28 -3.45 3.67
C SER A 84 -2.14 -4.96 3.72
N LYS A 85 -2.33 -5.64 2.58
CA LYS A 85 -2.10 -7.08 2.45
C LYS A 85 -0.67 -7.34 1.99
N ILE A 86 0.07 -8.06 2.82
CA ILE A 86 1.49 -8.37 2.63
C ILE A 86 1.72 -9.88 2.69
N ALA A 87 2.84 -10.34 2.15
CA ALA A 87 3.31 -11.71 2.37
C ALA A 87 3.51 -11.99 3.87
N PRO A 88 3.32 -13.23 4.35
CA PRO A 88 3.45 -13.60 5.75
C PRO A 88 4.93 -13.76 6.19
N THR A 89 5.83 -12.90 5.70
CA THR A 89 7.27 -12.90 6.00
C THR A 89 7.51 -12.82 7.50
N LEU A 90 8.38 -13.68 8.04
CA LEU A 90 8.80 -13.63 9.44
C LEU A 90 9.90 -12.60 9.65
N GLN A 91 10.22 -12.31 10.91
CA GLN A 91 11.35 -11.46 11.24
C GLN A 91 12.64 -12.10 10.71
N LEU A 92 13.33 -11.39 9.81
CA LEU A 92 14.52 -11.92 9.14
C LEU A 92 15.79 -11.78 9.99
N LEU A 93 15.90 -10.69 10.74
CA LEU A 93 17.10 -10.30 11.45
C LEU A 93 16.79 -10.13 12.94
N PRO A 94 17.50 -10.82 13.85
CA PRO A 94 17.32 -10.66 15.29
C PRO A 94 17.46 -9.19 15.71
N GLY A 95 16.53 -8.70 16.53
CA GLY A 95 16.53 -7.32 17.02
C GLY A 95 16.10 -6.25 16.01
N ARG A 96 15.89 -6.60 14.73
CA ARG A 96 15.37 -5.69 13.71
C ARG A 96 13.94 -6.06 13.36
N LYS A 97 13.02 -5.09 13.46
CA LYS A 97 11.62 -5.25 13.05
C LYS A 97 11.50 -5.40 11.53
N LEU A 98 10.29 -5.69 11.07
CA LEU A 98 9.94 -5.66 9.66
C LEU A 98 8.86 -4.60 9.47
N ARG A 99 9.21 -3.46 8.86
CA ARG A 99 8.38 -2.26 8.81
C ARG A 99 8.33 -1.62 7.45
N PHE A 100 7.26 -0.88 7.22
CA PHE A 100 7.13 0.16 6.20
C PHE A 100 6.45 1.37 6.83
N ALA A 101 6.38 2.50 6.12
CA ALA A 101 5.59 3.63 6.57
C ALA A 101 4.56 4.05 5.54
N VAL A 102 3.45 4.61 6.01
CA VAL A 102 2.35 5.10 5.17
C VAL A 102 2.16 6.58 5.41
N ALA A 103 2.02 7.36 4.34
CA ALA A 103 1.54 8.73 4.45
C ALA A 103 0.47 9.02 3.40
N LEU A 104 -0.54 9.78 3.80
CA LEU A 104 -1.47 10.43 2.88
C LEU A 104 -1.06 11.89 2.77
N ASP A 105 -0.78 12.35 1.55
CA ASP A 105 -0.31 13.69 1.25
C ASP A 105 0.90 14.08 2.13
N ASP A 106 0.79 15.21 2.82
CA ASP A 106 1.79 15.77 3.72
C ASP A 106 1.58 15.38 5.19
N ALA A 107 0.63 14.47 5.49
CA ALA A 107 0.46 13.94 6.84
C ALA A 107 1.72 13.19 7.29
N GLN A 108 2.05 13.27 8.58
CA GLN A 108 3.22 12.57 9.15
C GLN A 108 3.15 11.07 8.83
N PRO A 109 4.24 10.46 8.30
CA PRO A 109 4.24 9.04 8.02
C PRO A 109 3.97 8.21 9.28
N VAL A 110 3.05 7.26 9.18
CA VAL A 110 2.75 6.27 10.21
C VAL A 110 3.59 5.04 9.94
N ILE A 111 4.46 4.66 10.88
CA ILE A 111 5.24 3.43 10.80
C ILE A 111 4.34 2.24 11.12
N VAL A 112 4.34 1.24 10.25
CA VAL A 112 3.58 0.00 10.39
C VAL A 112 4.56 -1.14 10.63
N ASP A 113 4.46 -1.77 11.79
CA ASP A 113 5.11 -3.05 12.08
C ASP A 113 4.31 -4.17 11.41
N THR A 114 4.98 -5.03 10.64
CA THR A 114 4.30 -6.13 9.93
C THR A 114 4.03 -7.34 10.81
N LEU A 115 4.59 -7.37 12.03
CA LEU A 115 4.43 -8.43 13.01
C LEU A 115 3.88 -7.88 14.34
N PRO A 116 2.71 -7.23 14.35
CA PRO A 116 2.15 -6.65 15.57
C PRO A 116 1.69 -7.72 16.57
N ASP A 117 1.37 -8.93 16.08
CA ASP A 117 1.04 -10.10 16.87
C ASP A 117 1.99 -11.25 16.46
N SER A 118 2.85 -11.67 17.39
CA SER A 118 3.83 -12.73 17.21
C SER A 118 3.36 -14.09 17.74
N SER A 119 2.07 -14.26 18.02
CA SER A 119 1.51 -15.53 18.48
C SER A 119 1.54 -16.60 17.40
N GLU A 120 1.62 -17.87 17.83
CA GLU A 120 1.54 -19.01 16.92
C GLU A 120 0.23 -19.01 16.13
N HIS A 121 -0.87 -18.60 16.76
CA HIS A 121 -2.17 -18.52 16.10
C HIS A 121 -2.18 -17.49 14.96
N ALA A 122 -1.65 -16.28 15.20
CA ALA A 122 -1.54 -15.27 14.15
C ALA A 122 -0.62 -15.73 13.02
N TRP A 123 0.44 -16.47 13.33
CA TRP A 123 1.29 -17.09 12.32
C TRP A 123 0.56 -18.16 11.50
N GLN A 124 -0.15 -19.09 12.15
CA GLN A 124 -0.92 -20.14 11.48
C GLN A 124 -1.94 -19.55 10.52
N GLN A 125 -2.69 -18.53 10.95
CA GLN A 125 -3.67 -17.85 10.09
C GLN A 125 -2.99 -17.16 8.90
N ALA A 126 -1.90 -16.44 9.14
CA ALA A 126 -1.15 -15.77 8.07
C ALA A 126 -0.62 -16.75 7.00
N VAL A 127 -0.23 -17.95 7.41
CA VAL A 127 0.19 -19.03 6.50
C VAL A 127 -1.00 -19.60 5.74
N LEU A 128 -2.12 -19.87 6.40
CA LEU A 128 -3.36 -20.37 5.76
C LEU A 128 -3.91 -19.39 4.72
N ASP A 129 -3.90 -18.09 5.05
CA ASP A 129 -4.36 -17.02 4.15
C ASP A 129 -3.33 -16.64 3.09
N GLY A 130 -2.11 -17.20 3.16
CA GLY A 130 -0.97 -16.80 2.33
C GLY A 130 -0.61 -15.31 2.43
N SER A 131 -1.11 -14.60 3.44
CA SER A 131 -0.96 -13.16 3.60
C SER A 131 -1.23 -12.69 5.04
N ARG A 132 -0.73 -11.50 5.38
CA ARG A 132 -1.15 -10.75 6.58
C ARG A 132 -1.84 -9.47 6.16
N THR A 133 -2.89 -9.09 6.89
CA THR A 133 -3.58 -7.81 6.69
C THR A 133 -3.29 -6.86 7.86
N LEU A 134 -2.67 -5.73 7.56
CA LEU A 134 -2.33 -4.69 8.55
C LEU A 134 -3.27 -3.51 8.37
N LYS A 135 -3.88 -3.04 9.47
CA LYS A 135 -4.86 -1.96 9.47
C LYS A 135 -4.23 -0.67 9.98
N THR A 136 -4.27 0.39 9.17
CA THR A 136 -3.73 1.71 9.51
C THR A 136 -4.82 2.76 9.34
N PRO A 137 -5.27 3.45 10.40
CA PRO A 137 -6.25 4.53 10.26
C PRO A 137 -5.61 5.73 9.56
N LEU A 138 -6.32 6.29 8.60
CA LEU A 138 -5.97 7.53 7.90
C LEU A 138 -7.14 8.51 7.98
N HIS A 139 -6.90 9.77 7.63
CA HIS A 139 -7.93 10.81 7.67
C HIS A 139 -7.92 11.64 6.38
N ILE A 140 -9.05 11.63 5.67
CA ILE A 140 -9.29 12.41 4.45
C ILE A 140 -9.87 13.76 4.85
N LYS A 141 -9.07 14.83 4.73
CA LYS A 141 -9.44 16.18 5.20
C LYS A 141 -10.40 16.93 4.27
N HIS A 142 -10.34 16.63 2.98
CA HIS A 142 -11.15 17.26 1.94
C HIS A 142 -11.42 16.22 0.86
N SER A 143 -12.49 16.37 0.09
CA SER A 143 -12.69 15.54 -1.11
C SER A 143 -11.73 15.98 -2.22
N GLY A 144 -11.59 15.14 -3.24
CA GLY A 144 -10.76 15.40 -4.42
C GLY A 144 -9.49 14.54 -4.45
N ALA A 145 -8.44 15.10 -5.04
CA ALA A 145 -7.21 14.38 -5.32
C ALA A 145 -6.31 14.27 -4.07
N HIS A 146 -5.76 13.08 -3.86
CA HIS A 146 -4.82 12.75 -2.79
C HIS A 146 -3.67 11.88 -3.32
N ARG A 147 -2.60 11.76 -2.54
CA ARG A 147 -1.47 10.87 -2.81
C ARG A 147 -1.22 9.97 -1.61
N LEU A 148 -1.40 8.67 -1.79
CA LEU A 148 -0.95 7.68 -0.83
C LEU A 148 0.49 7.28 -1.15
N ARG A 149 1.36 7.30 -0.15
CA ARG A 149 2.73 6.81 -0.25
C ARG A 149 3.01 5.71 0.76
N ILE A 150 3.69 4.67 0.27
CA ILE A 150 4.24 3.57 1.08
C ILE A 150 5.76 3.66 1.02
N TYR A 151 6.41 4.02 2.12
CA TYR A 151 7.86 4.18 2.22
C TYR A 151 8.53 2.90 2.70
N LEU A 152 9.67 2.59 2.10
CA LEU A 152 10.51 1.45 2.40
C LEU A 152 11.37 1.74 3.64
N LEU A 153 11.17 0.96 4.72
CA LEU A 153 12.00 1.04 5.92
C LEU A 153 12.87 -0.21 6.13
N ASP A 154 12.27 -1.39 6.00
CA ASP A 154 12.96 -2.67 6.19
C ASP A 154 12.86 -3.57 4.94
N PRO A 155 13.88 -4.41 4.68
CA PRO A 155 13.89 -5.31 3.53
C PRO A 155 12.82 -6.40 3.62
N ALA A 156 12.50 -7.02 2.48
CA ALA A 156 11.63 -8.19 2.35
C ALA A 156 10.17 -8.00 2.79
N VAL A 157 9.74 -6.76 2.99
CA VAL A 157 8.31 -6.43 2.91
C VAL A 157 7.87 -6.69 1.47
N VAL A 158 6.90 -7.60 1.31
CA VAL A 158 6.27 -7.89 0.02
C VAL A 158 4.82 -7.45 0.12
N LEU A 159 4.50 -6.32 -0.50
CA LEU A 159 3.16 -5.74 -0.53
C LEU A 159 2.46 -6.17 -1.82
N HIS A 160 1.24 -6.69 -1.73
CA HIS A 160 0.51 -7.15 -2.92
C HIS A 160 -0.84 -6.44 -3.12
N LYS A 161 -1.49 -5.96 -2.06
CA LYS A 161 -2.77 -5.24 -2.18
C LYS A 161 -2.94 -4.18 -1.10
N LEU A 162 -3.57 -3.07 -1.47
CA LEU A 162 -4.02 -2.02 -0.54
C LEU A 162 -5.53 -1.83 -0.73
N LEU A 163 -6.28 -1.81 0.37
CA LEU A 163 -7.70 -1.50 0.36
C LEU A 163 -7.94 -0.32 1.31
N LEU A 164 -8.46 0.79 0.80
CA LEU A 164 -8.91 1.93 1.59
C LEU A 164 -10.40 1.75 1.81
N ASP A 165 -10.80 1.37 3.01
CA ASP A 165 -12.20 1.28 3.41
C ASP A 165 -12.72 2.66 3.83
N THR A 166 -13.69 3.18 3.08
CA THR A 166 -14.35 4.46 3.37
C THR A 166 -15.74 4.26 4.00
N GLY A 167 -16.07 3.02 4.40
CA GLY A 167 -17.29 2.65 5.11
C GLY A 167 -18.15 1.60 4.39
N GLY A 168 -17.72 1.11 3.22
CA GLY A 168 -18.48 0.13 2.42
C GLY A 168 -17.78 -1.19 2.19
N LEU A 169 -16.52 -1.36 2.60
CA LEU A 169 -15.75 -2.57 2.29
C LEU A 169 -16.36 -3.80 2.96
N GLN A 170 -16.83 -4.75 2.15
CA GLN A 170 -17.37 -6.02 2.64
C GLN A 170 -16.28 -7.09 2.78
N PRO A 171 -16.43 -8.04 3.73
CA PRO A 171 -15.51 -9.16 3.86
C PRO A 171 -15.43 -9.99 2.58
N SER A 172 -14.21 -10.23 2.11
CA SER A 172 -13.93 -11.15 1.01
C SER A 172 -12.50 -11.68 1.13
N TYR A 173 -12.26 -12.90 0.64
CA TYR A 173 -10.96 -13.56 0.81
C TYR A 173 -9.83 -12.77 0.12
N LEU A 174 -10.02 -12.44 -1.17
CA LEU A 174 -9.02 -11.73 -1.98
C LEU A 174 -9.15 -10.20 -1.94
N GLY A 175 -10.25 -9.67 -1.41
CA GLY A 175 -10.62 -8.27 -1.62
C GLY A 175 -11.19 -8.02 -3.02
N PRO A 176 -11.86 -6.87 -3.22
CA PRO A 176 -12.39 -6.45 -4.53
C PRO A 176 -11.28 -6.28 -5.58
N LEU A 177 -11.63 -6.31 -6.86
CA LEU A 177 -10.70 -5.97 -7.94
C LEU A 177 -10.22 -4.52 -7.82
N GLN A 178 -9.10 -4.20 -8.47
CA GLN A 178 -8.57 -2.84 -8.50
C GLN A 178 -9.63 -1.83 -8.96
N SER A 179 -9.73 -0.72 -8.24
CA SER A 179 -10.64 0.37 -8.57
C SER A 179 -10.30 1.00 -9.92
N PRO A 180 -11.27 1.60 -10.62
CA PRO A 180 -11.02 2.33 -11.85
C PRO A 180 -9.98 3.44 -11.65
N TYR A 181 -9.08 3.58 -12.63
CA TYR A 181 -8.13 4.68 -12.69
C TYR A 181 -8.65 5.72 -13.69
N LEU A 182 -8.94 6.94 -13.24
CA LEU A 182 -9.29 8.03 -14.13
C LEU A 182 -8.03 8.65 -14.75
N THR A 183 -8.07 8.88 -16.05
CA THR A 183 -7.13 9.72 -16.79
C THR A 183 -7.88 10.94 -17.30
N ASN A 184 -7.18 12.07 -17.48
CA ASN A 184 -7.76 13.24 -18.12
C ASN A 184 -8.05 12.89 -19.60
N GLY A 185 -9.30 12.56 -19.90
CA GLY A 185 -9.79 12.23 -21.24
C GLY A 185 -9.68 10.75 -21.59
N THR A 186 -10.85 10.13 -21.78
CA THR A 186 -11.12 8.75 -22.22
C THR A 186 -10.87 7.64 -21.21
N ALA A 187 -11.96 7.09 -20.66
CA ALA A 187 -11.97 5.81 -19.97
C ALA A 187 -11.51 4.71 -20.96
N SER A 188 -10.29 4.20 -20.78
CA SER A 188 -9.83 3.03 -21.50
C SER A 188 -10.37 1.78 -20.82
N THR A 189 -11.42 1.19 -21.38
CA THR A 189 -11.78 -0.21 -21.13
C THR A 189 -10.68 -1.10 -21.70
N HIS A 190 -9.76 -1.58 -20.87
CA HIS A 190 -8.93 -2.73 -21.23
C HIS A 190 -9.76 -4.00 -21.01
N GLY A 191 -10.49 -4.37 -22.05
CA GLY A 191 -11.02 -5.72 -22.22
C GLY A 191 -9.88 -6.67 -22.58
N ALA A 192 -9.96 -7.89 -22.02
CA ALA A 192 -9.08 -8.99 -22.28
C ALA A 192 -8.86 -9.25 -23.77
N GLN A 193 -7.60 -9.54 -24.14
CA GLN A 193 -7.24 -10.46 -25.21
C GLN A 193 -6.29 -11.51 -24.64
#